data_AF-A0A8C1SXI8-F1
#
_entry.id   AF-A0A8C1SXI8-F1
#
_cell.length_a   1.000
_cell.length_b   1.000
_cell.length_c   1.000
_cell.angle_alpha   90.00
_cell.angle_beta   90.00
_cell.angle_gamma   90.00
#
_symmetry.space_group_name_H-M   'P 1'
#
loop_
_entity.id
_entity.type
_entity.pdbx_description
1 polymer ?
#
loop_
_entity_poly.entity_id
_entity_poly.type
_entity_poly.pdbx_seq_one_letter_code
_entity_poly.pdbx_strand_id
1 'polypeptide(L)'
;MQTFVKGKRVGYWLSEKKIKKLSFQTFVEMCRKQGIEMIQLDLSQPIEKQGPFDVIIHKLTDHIVDADQNVTESLLLVQRVQDYIDAHPETVILDPLPAIRTLLDRCKSCKLIHKLEECMQDDRICSPPFMVLKSECGTETLEQLQKHGITFPFICKTQVAHGINSHEMAIIFSEEDLNDIKPPCVIQSFINHNAVLYKVFVVGEAYSVVQRPSIRNFPSGPTDRRVISFNSHHVSKPESSSDLTWRDSMECQYREPSNDVIQKISRRLRQALGISLFGIDIIINNQTGQHAVIDINAFPGYEGVPEFFDGLLSHITSVLQGQVSNGAACGHPRVNGIAQSPSVACGMHCGMLGSESSWLMDSEGIKKGPHQGLSCGGTCMAPNFHHHSRSSLAAETSSQ
;
A
#
# COMPACT_ATOMS: atom_id res chain seq x y z
N MET A 1 -30.44 -11.61 5.94
CA MET A 1 -29.44 -11.04 5.01
C MET A 1 -29.28 -11.82 3.70
N GLN A 2 -29.48 -13.14 3.64
CA GLN A 2 -29.20 -13.98 2.45
C GLN A 2 -30.10 -13.79 1.21
N THR A 3 -31.18 -13.01 1.27
CA THR A 3 -32.13 -12.87 0.15
C THR A 3 -31.72 -11.87 -0.92
N PHE A 4 -30.79 -10.94 -0.63
CA PHE A 4 -30.50 -9.78 -1.49
C PHE A 4 -29.46 -10.03 -2.59
N VAL A 5 -28.64 -11.06 -2.46
CA VAL A 5 -27.56 -11.37 -3.42
C VAL A 5 -27.98 -12.34 -4.52
N LYS A 6 -29.18 -12.93 -4.41
CA LYS A 6 -29.67 -13.90 -5.38
C LYS A 6 -29.94 -13.23 -6.73
N GLY A 7 -29.33 -13.76 -7.80
CA GLY A 7 -29.46 -13.23 -9.15
C GLY A 7 -28.48 -12.11 -9.50
N LYS A 8 -27.59 -11.73 -8.57
CA LYS A 8 -26.49 -10.79 -8.84
C LYS A 8 -25.41 -11.45 -9.70
N ARG A 9 -24.86 -10.71 -10.66
CA ARG A 9 -23.87 -11.20 -11.63
C ARG A 9 -22.51 -10.56 -11.37
N VAL A 10 -21.51 -11.39 -11.11
CA VAL A 10 -20.14 -10.98 -10.82
C VAL A 10 -19.22 -11.47 -11.93
N GLY A 11 -18.66 -10.53 -12.69
CA GLY A 11 -17.57 -10.80 -13.61
C GLY A 11 -16.25 -10.94 -12.85
N TYR A 12 -15.36 -11.83 -13.30
CA TYR A 12 -13.99 -11.84 -12.77
C TYR A 12 -12.93 -12.03 -13.85
N TRP A 13 -11.81 -11.31 -13.70
CA TRP A 13 -10.63 -11.50 -14.52
C TRP A 13 -9.38 -11.70 -13.67
N LEU A 14 -8.78 -12.89 -13.75
CA LEU A 14 -7.54 -13.24 -13.10
C LEU A 14 -6.69 -14.08 -14.05
N SER A 15 -5.37 -13.92 -14.02
CA SER A 15 -4.49 -14.80 -14.76
C SER A 15 -4.64 -16.24 -14.29
N GLU A 16 -4.46 -17.20 -15.20
CA GLU A 16 -4.51 -18.64 -14.89
C GLU A 16 -3.60 -19.01 -13.71
N LYS A 17 -2.43 -18.38 -13.61
CA LYS A 17 -1.50 -18.54 -12.49
C LYS A 17 -2.14 -18.12 -11.16
N LYS A 18 -2.88 -17.00 -11.13
CA LYS A 18 -3.54 -16.51 -9.92
C LYS A 18 -4.79 -17.33 -9.57
N ILE A 19 -5.57 -17.77 -10.56
CA ILE A 19 -6.72 -18.68 -10.37
C ILE A 19 -6.25 -19.96 -9.67
N LYS A 20 -5.20 -20.59 -10.20
CA LYS A 20 -4.61 -21.80 -9.61
C LYS A 20 -4.05 -21.55 -8.22
N LYS A 21 -3.26 -20.48 -8.05
CA LYS A 21 -2.62 -20.17 -6.76
C LYS A 21 -3.63 -19.91 -5.63
N LEU A 22 -4.74 -19.24 -5.93
CA LEU A 22 -5.78 -18.97 -4.94
C LEU A 22 -6.75 -20.14 -4.78
N SER A 23 -6.75 -21.14 -5.68
CA SER A 23 -7.86 -22.08 -5.83
C SER A 23 -9.20 -21.37 -6.02
N PHE A 24 -9.23 -20.35 -6.89
CA PHE A 24 -10.36 -19.42 -7.01
C PHE A 24 -11.69 -20.09 -7.44
N GLN A 25 -11.64 -21.30 -7.99
CA GLN A 25 -12.85 -22.07 -8.31
C GLN A 25 -13.67 -22.43 -7.06
N THR A 26 -13.01 -22.65 -5.91
CA THR A 26 -13.70 -22.84 -4.63
C THR A 26 -14.55 -21.63 -4.27
N PHE A 27 -14.02 -20.42 -4.49
CA PHE A 27 -14.77 -19.19 -4.29
C PHE A 27 -15.95 -19.04 -5.25
N VAL A 28 -15.75 -19.38 -6.53
CA VAL A 28 -16.81 -19.39 -7.54
C VAL A 28 -17.99 -20.27 -7.10
N GLU A 29 -17.70 -21.47 -6.58
CA GLU A 29 -18.72 -22.38 -6.05
C GLU A 29 -19.41 -21.83 -4.79
N MET A 30 -18.65 -21.20 -3.88
CA MET A 30 -19.21 -20.53 -2.69
C MET A 30 -20.22 -19.44 -3.07
N CYS A 31 -19.88 -18.58 -4.03
CA CYS A 31 -20.77 -17.54 -4.53
C CYS A 31 -22.04 -18.12 -5.19
N ARG A 32 -21.89 -19.16 -6.01
CA ARG A 32 -23.04 -19.84 -6.65
C ARG A 32 -24.01 -20.43 -5.64
N LYS A 33 -23.51 -21.01 -4.53
CA LYS A 33 -24.35 -21.50 -3.42
C LYS A 33 -25.15 -20.38 -2.74
N GLN A 34 -24.65 -19.14 -2.76
CA GLN A 34 -25.38 -17.95 -2.31
C GLN A 34 -26.29 -17.35 -3.39
N GLY A 35 -26.39 -17.97 -4.57
CA GLY A 35 -27.21 -17.49 -5.67
C GLY A 35 -26.58 -16.35 -6.48
N ILE A 36 -25.27 -16.12 -6.36
CA ILE A 36 -24.52 -15.16 -7.16
C ILE A 36 -24.01 -15.88 -8.42
N GLU A 37 -24.31 -15.32 -9.60
CA GLU A 37 -23.78 -15.80 -10.86
C GLU A 37 -22.33 -15.31 -11.01
N MET A 38 -21.40 -16.23 -11.22
CA MET A 38 -19.98 -15.92 -11.40
C MET A 38 -19.57 -16.22 -12.83
N ILE A 39 -19.06 -15.20 -13.54
CA ILE A 39 -18.68 -15.26 -14.95
C ILE A 39 -17.20 -14.91 -15.08
N GLN A 40 -16.40 -15.83 -15.65
CA GLN A 40 -15.02 -15.50 -16.03
C GLN A 40 -15.05 -14.61 -17.27
N LEU A 41 -14.43 -13.43 -17.19
CA LEU A 41 -14.36 -12.50 -18.30
C LEU A 41 -13.36 -12.99 -19.34
N ASP A 42 -13.79 -13.05 -20.59
CA ASP A 42 -12.93 -13.18 -21.75
C ASP A 42 -12.66 -11.79 -22.33
N LEU A 43 -11.48 -11.24 -22.03
CA LEU A 43 -11.09 -9.91 -22.51
C LEU A 43 -10.71 -9.91 -24.00
N SER A 44 -10.68 -11.06 -24.68
CA SER A 44 -10.57 -11.10 -26.14
C SER A 44 -11.89 -10.73 -26.83
N GLN A 45 -13.02 -10.88 -26.15
CA GLN A 45 -14.35 -10.53 -26.63
C GLN A 45 -14.85 -9.17 -26.09
N PRO A 46 -15.89 -8.57 -26.68
CA PRO A 46 -16.57 -7.42 -26.09
C PRO A 46 -17.18 -7.75 -24.73
N ILE A 47 -16.92 -6.92 -23.71
CA ILE A 47 -17.41 -7.12 -22.33
C ILE A 47 -18.93 -6.93 -22.27
N GLU A 48 -19.48 -6.03 -23.10
CA GLU A 48 -20.92 -5.80 -23.29
C GLU A 48 -21.74 -7.08 -23.50
N LYS A 49 -21.18 -8.05 -24.25
CA LYS A 49 -21.87 -9.31 -24.57
C LYS A 49 -21.85 -10.34 -23.44
N GLN A 50 -21.04 -10.09 -22.41
CA GLN A 50 -20.84 -11.01 -21.28
C GLN A 50 -21.66 -10.57 -20.06
N GLY A 51 -21.94 -9.26 -19.97
CA GLY A 51 -22.75 -8.62 -18.92
C GLY A 51 -24.27 -8.79 -19.11
N PRO A 52 -25.09 -7.98 -18.42
CA PRO A 52 -24.69 -6.95 -17.46
C PRO A 52 -24.06 -7.55 -16.20
N PHE A 53 -23.18 -6.78 -15.54
CA PHE A 53 -22.53 -7.15 -14.28
C PHE A 53 -22.92 -6.17 -13.17
N ASP A 54 -23.10 -6.67 -11.95
CA ASP A 54 -23.21 -5.82 -10.77
C ASP A 54 -21.82 -5.50 -10.19
N VAL A 55 -20.88 -6.46 -10.27
CA VAL A 55 -19.50 -6.32 -9.78
C VAL A 55 -18.53 -6.96 -10.77
N ILE A 56 -17.35 -6.36 -10.94
CA ILE A 56 -16.19 -6.97 -11.60
C ILE A 56 -15.03 -7.07 -10.62
N ILE A 57 -14.53 -8.29 -10.37
CA ILE A 57 -13.30 -8.54 -9.61
C ILE A 57 -12.16 -8.72 -10.59
N HIS A 58 -11.05 -8.01 -10.43
CA HIS A 58 -9.94 -8.23 -11.35
C HIS A 58 -8.55 -8.08 -10.72
N LYS A 59 -7.55 -8.64 -11.41
CA LYS A 59 -6.14 -8.30 -11.20
C LYS A 59 -5.44 -8.00 -12.52
N LEU A 60 -5.79 -6.88 -13.14
CA LEU A 60 -5.23 -6.44 -14.45
C LEU A 60 -3.80 -5.88 -14.35
N THR A 61 -3.10 -6.09 -13.25
CA THR A 61 -1.82 -5.43 -12.95
C THR A 61 -0.79 -5.62 -14.05
N ASP A 62 -0.64 -6.84 -14.57
CA ASP A 62 0.33 -7.15 -15.62
C ASP A 62 -0.02 -6.44 -16.94
N HIS A 63 -1.28 -6.52 -17.38
CA HIS A 63 -1.73 -5.81 -18.59
C HIS A 63 -1.62 -4.28 -18.47
N ILE A 64 -1.86 -3.71 -17.28
CA ILE A 64 -1.69 -2.27 -17.06
C ILE A 64 -0.21 -1.88 -17.17
N VAL A 65 0.70 -2.67 -16.58
CA VAL A 65 2.15 -2.41 -16.70
C VAL A 65 2.59 -2.51 -18.16
N ASP A 66 2.17 -3.56 -18.89
CA ASP A 66 2.50 -3.75 -20.30
C ASP A 66 1.92 -2.61 -21.17
N ALA A 67 0.69 -2.18 -20.89
CA ALA A 67 0.07 -1.05 -21.56
C ALA A 67 0.86 0.25 -21.34
N ASP A 68 1.32 0.50 -20.11
CA ASP A 68 2.16 1.66 -19.77
C ASP A 68 3.56 1.59 -20.41
N GLN A 69 3.99 0.40 -20.85
CA GLN A 69 5.19 0.17 -21.66
C GLN A 69 4.92 0.17 -23.17
N ASN A 70 3.72 0.61 -23.60
CA ASN A 70 3.27 0.69 -24.99
C ASN A 70 3.14 -0.66 -25.72
N VAL A 71 2.87 -1.76 -25.00
CA VAL A 71 2.50 -3.03 -25.64
C VAL A 71 1.09 -2.90 -26.23
N THR A 72 1.00 -2.89 -27.56
CA THR A 72 -0.25 -2.60 -28.31
C THR A 72 -1.44 -3.47 -27.89
N GLU A 73 -1.23 -4.78 -27.71
CA GLU A 73 -2.32 -5.70 -27.32
C GLU A 73 -2.87 -5.36 -25.93
N SER A 74 -1.97 -5.10 -24.97
CA SER A 74 -2.35 -4.70 -23.61
C SER A 74 -3.00 -3.32 -23.57
N LEU A 75 -2.55 -2.36 -24.39
CA LEU A 75 -3.20 -1.06 -24.56
C LEU A 75 -4.67 -1.21 -24.99
N LEU A 76 -4.93 -1.99 -26.05
CA LEU A 76 -6.28 -2.24 -26.55
C LEU A 76 -7.16 -2.96 -25.53
N LEU A 77 -6.60 -3.93 -24.80
CA LEU A 77 -7.30 -4.67 -23.76
C LEU A 77 -7.69 -3.76 -22.60
N VAL A 78 -6.73 -2.97 -22.07
CA VAL A 78 -6.99 -2.05 -20.95
C VAL A 78 -7.96 -0.95 -21.38
N GLN A 79 -7.85 -0.43 -22.60
CA GLN A 79 -8.80 0.55 -23.13
C GLN A 79 -10.21 -0.01 -23.20
N ARG A 80 -10.40 -1.24 -23.70
CA ARG A 80 -11.72 -1.87 -23.76
C ARG A 80 -12.35 -2.06 -22.38
N VAL A 81 -11.54 -2.40 -21.37
CA VAL A 81 -12.00 -2.47 -19.98
C VAL A 81 -12.42 -1.08 -19.50
N GLN A 82 -11.62 -0.04 -19.78
CA GLN A 82 -11.95 1.34 -19.41
C GLN A 82 -13.25 1.80 -20.09
N ASP A 83 -13.43 1.53 -21.38
CA ASP A 83 -14.65 1.89 -22.12
C ASP A 83 -15.90 1.25 -21.50
N TYR A 84 -15.82 -0.03 -21.10
CA TYR A 84 -16.92 -0.70 -20.39
C TYR A 84 -17.21 -0.06 -19.03
N ILE A 85 -16.16 0.24 -18.25
CA ILE A 85 -16.30 0.90 -16.94
C ILE A 85 -16.97 2.27 -17.09
N ASP A 86 -16.58 3.04 -18.10
CA ASP A 86 -17.12 4.37 -18.35
C ASP A 86 -18.59 4.32 -18.84
N ALA A 87 -18.95 3.29 -19.61
CA ALA A 87 -20.32 3.05 -20.07
C ALA A 87 -21.27 2.51 -18.98
N HIS A 88 -20.72 1.82 -17.97
CA HIS A 88 -21.47 1.14 -16.91
C HIS A 88 -21.10 1.62 -15.50
N PRO A 89 -21.40 2.88 -15.13
CA PRO A 89 -21.10 3.41 -13.79
C PRO A 89 -21.83 2.67 -12.66
N GLU A 90 -22.86 1.89 -12.96
CA GLU A 90 -23.55 1.00 -12.03
C GLU A 90 -22.76 -0.27 -11.69
N THR A 91 -21.76 -0.65 -12.48
CA THR A 91 -20.92 -1.82 -12.19
C THR A 91 -19.83 -1.46 -11.18
N VAL A 92 -19.77 -2.13 -10.04
CA VAL A 92 -18.67 -1.90 -9.09
C VAL A 92 -17.40 -2.61 -9.54
N ILE A 93 -16.29 -1.88 -9.61
CA ILE A 93 -15.00 -2.43 -9.99
C ILE A 93 -14.14 -2.65 -8.74
N LEU A 94 -13.79 -3.91 -8.48
CA LEU A 94 -12.89 -4.34 -7.41
C LEU A 94 -11.52 -4.67 -8.02
N ASP A 95 -10.59 -3.73 -8.12
CA ASP A 95 -10.63 -2.34 -7.60
C ASP A 95 -10.38 -1.30 -8.71
N PRO A 96 -10.77 -0.02 -8.55
CA PRO A 96 -10.70 0.98 -9.63
C PRO A 96 -9.31 1.08 -10.29
N LEU A 97 -9.26 1.13 -11.62
CA LEU A 97 -7.99 1.17 -12.37
C LEU A 97 -7.04 2.31 -11.94
N PRO A 98 -7.52 3.53 -11.60
CA PRO A 98 -6.64 4.59 -11.08
C PRO A 98 -5.93 4.22 -9.77
N ALA A 99 -6.61 3.49 -8.88
CA ALA A 99 -6.03 2.98 -7.64
C ALA A 99 -4.93 1.97 -7.95
N ILE A 100 -5.21 1.04 -8.86
CA ILE A 100 -4.24 0.04 -9.31
C ILE A 100 -3.00 0.71 -9.92
N ARG A 101 -3.16 1.68 -10.82
CA ARG A 101 -2.06 2.46 -11.42
C ARG A 101 -1.22 3.21 -10.39
N THR A 102 -1.81 3.62 -9.27
CA THR A 102 -1.06 4.23 -8.16
C THR A 102 -0.16 3.21 -7.48
N LEU A 103 -0.68 2.00 -7.24
CA LEU A 103 0.07 0.91 -6.59
C LEU A 103 1.10 0.23 -7.49
N LEU A 104 1.02 0.42 -8.81
CA LEU A 104 2.00 -0.10 -9.76
C LEU A 104 3.27 0.76 -9.88
N ASP A 105 3.28 1.95 -9.26
CA ASP A 105 4.43 2.85 -9.21
C ASP A 105 4.84 3.09 -7.75
N ARG A 106 6.05 2.64 -7.39
CA ARG A 106 6.56 2.76 -6.01
C ARG A 106 6.78 4.22 -5.60
N CYS A 107 7.10 5.13 -6.51
CA CYS A 107 7.20 6.56 -6.20
C CYS A 107 5.82 7.10 -5.80
N LYS A 108 4.77 6.78 -6.56
CA LYS A 108 3.39 7.18 -6.23
C LYS A 108 2.94 6.55 -4.91
N SER A 109 3.24 5.27 -4.69
CA SER A 109 2.89 4.56 -3.45
C SER A 109 3.62 5.14 -2.23
N CYS A 110 4.92 5.43 -2.33
CA CYS A 110 5.68 6.07 -1.24
C CYS A 110 5.17 7.49 -0.94
N LYS A 111 4.84 8.27 -1.97
CA LYS A 111 4.20 9.60 -1.79
C LYS A 111 2.85 9.50 -1.07
N LEU A 112 2.06 8.47 -1.39
CA LEU A 112 0.80 8.21 -0.71
C LEU A 112 1.01 7.86 0.77
N ILE A 113 1.97 7.00 1.07
CA ILE A 113 2.32 6.61 2.45
C ILE A 113 2.77 7.82 3.25
N HIS A 114 3.64 8.66 2.69
CA HIS A 114 4.11 9.86 3.37
C HIS A 114 2.97 10.85 3.66
N LYS A 115 2.09 11.10 2.69
CA LYS A 115 0.89 11.91 2.92
C LYS A 115 -0.04 11.32 3.99
N LEU A 116 -0.15 10.00 4.05
CA LEU A 116 -0.95 9.31 5.05
C LEU A 116 -0.38 9.54 6.46
N GLU A 117 0.93 9.42 6.63
CA GLU A 117 1.61 9.75 7.89
C GLU A 117 1.33 11.20 8.31
N GLU A 118 1.59 12.17 7.41
CA GLU A 118 1.36 13.60 7.67
C GLU A 118 -0.10 13.90 8.07
N CYS A 119 -1.08 13.31 7.36
CA CYS A 119 -2.50 13.54 7.62
C CYS A 119 -3.00 12.85 8.88
N MET A 120 -2.36 11.75 9.31
CA MET A 120 -2.79 10.99 10.48
C MET A 120 -2.28 11.59 11.79
N GLN A 121 -1.11 12.23 11.77
CA GLN A 121 -0.47 12.78 12.98
C GLN A 121 -0.43 11.78 14.14
N ASP A 122 -0.12 10.51 13.82
CA ASP A 122 -0.03 9.42 14.78
C ASP A 122 1.44 9.07 14.96
N ASP A 123 2.02 9.45 16.10
CA ASP A 123 3.46 9.30 16.40
C ASP A 123 3.95 7.84 16.36
N ARG A 124 3.04 6.86 16.31
CA ARG A 124 3.35 5.44 16.19
C ARG A 124 3.59 5.00 14.75
N ILE A 125 3.40 5.86 13.76
CA ILE A 125 3.61 5.58 12.33
C ILE A 125 4.82 6.37 11.86
N CYS A 126 5.62 5.78 10.96
CA CYS A 126 6.65 6.53 10.26
C CYS A 126 6.71 6.19 8.77
N SER A 127 6.99 7.16 7.91
CA SER A 127 7.37 6.92 6.52
C SER A 127 8.89 7.00 6.40
N PRO A 128 9.59 5.91 6.00
CA PRO A 128 11.02 5.99 5.77
C PRO A 128 11.32 7.04 4.68
N PRO A 129 12.31 7.93 4.87
CA PRO A 129 12.72 8.89 3.85
C PRO A 129 13.05 8.18 2.54
N PHE A 130 12.56 8.72 1.42
CA PHE A 130 12.73 8.14 0.10
C PHE A 130 12.90 9.22 -0.97
N MET A 131 13.51 8.85 -2.09
CA MET A 131 13.51 9.65 -3.31
C MET A 131 13.56 8.76 -4.56
N VAL A 132 13.38 9.37 -5.73
CA VAL A 132 13.50 8.67 -7.02
C VAL A 132 14.78 9.08 -7.70
N LEU A 133 15.60 8.10 -8.04
CA LEU A 133 16.72 8.28 -8.95
C LEU A 133 16.25 7.96 -10.36
N LYS A 134 16.30 8.95 -11.24
CA LYS A 134 15.92 8.83 -12.66
C LYS A 134 17.09 8.52 -13.58
N SER A 135 18.29 8.92 -13.16
CA SER A 135 19.54 8.84 -13.92
C SER A 135 20.64 8.33 -13.02
N GLU A 136 21.75 7.93 -13.62
CA GLU A 136 22.92 7.38 -12.90
C GLU A 136 23.42 8.34 -11.83
N CYS A 137 23.99 7.77 -10.76
CA CYS A 137 24.55 8.54 -9.67
C CYS A 137 25.76 9.35 -10.15
N GLY A 138 25.91 10.55 -9.60
CA GLY A 138 27.01 11.45 -9.91
C GLY A 138 27.46 12.20 -8.66
N THR A 139 28.26 13.25 -8.85
CA THR A 139 28.85 14.04 -7.76
C THR A 139 27.81 14.69 -6.84
N GLU A 140 26.63 15.01 -7.36
CA GLU A 140 25.54 15.66 -6.61
C GLU A 140 24.68 14.66 -5.80
N THR A 141 24.84 13.35 -6.02
CA THR A 141 23.92 12.36 -5.44
C THR A 141 23.94 12.39 -3.92
N LEU A 142 25.10 12.57 -3.28
CA LEU A 142 25.20 12.65 -1.82
C LEU A 142 24.48 13.86 -1.24
N GLU A 143 24.64 15.02 -1.87
CA GLU A 143 23.94 16.24 -1.44
C GLU A 143 22.42 16.05 -1.55
N GLN A 144 21.96 15.36 -2.60
CA GLN A 144 20.56 15.00 -2.76
C GLN A 144 20.08 14.02 -1.69
N LEU A 145 20.87 13.00 -1.33
CA LEU A 145 20.56 12.07 -0.24
C LEU A 145 20.36 12.83 1.08
N GLN A 146 21.33 13.69 1.43
CA GLN A 146 21.28 14.50 2.64
C GLN A 146 20.06 15.43 2.65
N LYS A 147 19.78 16.12 1.53
CA LYS A 147 18.62 17.02 1.40
C LYS A 147 17.29 16.30 1.60
N HIS A 148 17.19 15.03 1.19
CA HIS A 148 15.98 14.21 1.37
C HIS A 148 15.99 13.40 2.67
N GLY A 149 17.00 13.57 3.53
CA GLY A 149 17.10 12.86 4.81
C GLY A 149 17.37 11.35 4.64
N ILE A 150 17.94 10.93 3.52
CA ILE A 150 18.26 9.52 3.26
C ILE A 150 19.61 9.20 3.88
N THR A 151 19.66 8.09 4.63
CA THR A 151 20.85 7.68 5.38
C THR A 151 21.27 6.26 5.00
N PHE A 152 22.55 5.94 5.19
CA PHE A 152 23.05 4.59 5.00
C PHE A 152 22.74 3.69 6.21
N PRO A 153 22.43 2.39 5.99
CA PRO A 153 22.17 1.80 4.68
C PRO A 153 20.80 2.23 4.13
N PHE A 154 20.65 2.21 2.81
CA PHE A 154 19.34 2.38 2.15
C PHE A 154 19.09 1.26 1.15
N ILE A 155 17.81 1.00 0.87
CA ILE A 155 17.36 0.00 -0.08
C ILE A 155 16.95 0.64 -1.41
N CYS A 156 17.45 0.10 -2.51
CA CYS A 156 17.05 0.42 -3.87
C CYS A 156 15.99 -0.59 -4.33
N LYS A 157 14.87 -0.08 -4.86
CA LYS A 157 13.77 -0.86 -5.43
C LYS A 157 13.47 -0.34 -6.83
N THR A 158 13.09 -1.19 -7.77
CA THR A 158 12.61 -0.72 -9.08
C THR A 158 11.42 0.24 -8.92
N GLN A 159 11.30 1.25 -9.80
CA GLN A 159 10.16 2.15 -9.73
C GLN A 159 8.84 1.43 -10.04
N VAL A 160 8.83 0.57 -11.06
CA VAL A 160 7.69 -0.31 -11.35
C VAL A 160 7.56 -1.33 -10.23
N ALA A 161 6.38 -1.40 -9.61
CA ALA A 161 6.12 -2.17 -8.39
C ALA A 161 5.65 -3.62 -8.63
N HIS A 162 5.36 -3.99 -9.88
CA HIS A 162 4.84 -5.31 -10.24
C HIS A 162 5.45 -5.84 -11.54
N GLY A 163 5.43 -7.16 -11.71
CA GLY A 163 5.99 -7.85 -12.88
C GLY A 163 7.33 -8.53 -12.61
N ILE A 164 7.86 -9.21 -13.63
CA ILE A 164 8.98 -10.16 -13.52
C ILE A 164 10.24 -9.52 -12.92
N ASN A 165 10.58 -8.30 -13.37
CA ASN A 165 11.80 -7.61 -12.96
C ASN A 165 11.58 -6.65 -11.78
N SER A 166 10.37 -6.57 -11.22
CA SER A 166 10.03 -5.58 -10.18
C SER A 166 10.52 -5.92 -8.77
N HIS A 167 11.15 -7.08 -8.64
CA HIS A 167 11.52 -7.70 -7.37
C HIS A 167 13.02 -7.69 -7.09
N GLU A 168 13.84 -7.28 -8.06
CA GLU A 168 15.28 -7.07 -7.88
C GLU A 168 15.51 -5.80 -7.06
N MET A 169 16.24 -5.95 -5.96
CA MET A 169 16.54 -4.92 -5.00
C MET A 169 18.02 -4.95 -4.62
N ALA A 170 18.52 -3.83 -4.11
CA ALA A 170 19.88 -3.74 -3.60
C ALA A 170 19.89 -2.98 -2.27
N ILE A 171 20.81 -3.31 -1.37
CA ILE A 171 21.10 -2.52 -0.17
C ILE A 171 22.48 -1.91 -0.34
N ILE A 172 22.53 -0.59 -0.22
CA ILE A 172 23.74 0.22 -0.37
C ILE A 172 24.21 0.65 1.02
N PHE A 173 25.49 0.44 1.31
CA PHE A 173 26.07 0.66 2.63
C PHE A 173 27.05 1.83 2.68
N SER A 174 27.54 2.30 1.54
CA SER A 174 28.54 3.37 1.48
C SER A 174 28.37 4.25 0.23
N GLU A 175 29.09 5.37 0.21
CA GLU A 175 29.18 6.26 -0.95
C GLU A 175 29.86 5.59 -2.16
N GLU A 176 30.85 4.74 -1.92
CA GLU A 176 31.62 4.07 -2.97
C GLU A 176 30.75 3.16 -3.84
N ASP A 177 29.68 2.63 -3.23
CA ASP A 177 28.72 1.73 -3.83
C ASP A 177 27.61 2.43 -4.65
N LEU A 178 27.58 3.78 -4.70
CA LEU A 178 26.52 4.52 -5.39
C LEU A 178 26.47 4.24 -6.91
N ASN A 179 27.60 3.88 -7.50
CA ASN A 179 27.72 3.55 -8.92
C ASN A 179 27.07 2.20 -9.29
N ASP A 180 26.80 1.33 -8.31
CA ASP A 180 26.16 0.03 -8.52
C ASP A 180 24.62 0.12 -8.59
N ILE A 181 24.06 1.30 -8.31
CA ILE A 181 22.63 1.56 -8.39
C ILE A 181 22.18 1.56 -9.86
N LYS A 182 21.02 0.95 -10.12
CA LYS A 182 20.42 0.87 -11.47
C LYS A 182 19.13 1.70 -11.55
N PRO A 183 19.18 2.96 -12.05
CA PRO A 183 18.01 3.78 -12.32
C PRO A 183 17.20 3.28 -13.53
N PRO A 184 15.91 3.63 -13.64
CA PRO A 184 15.11 4.38 -12.67
C PRO A 184 14.73 3.50 -11.46
N CYS A 185 14.98 4.02 -10.25
CA CYS A 185 14.69 3.31 -9.01
C CYS A 185 14.19 4.25 -7.91
N VAL A 186 13.50 3.66 -6.93
CA VAL A 186 13.17 4.30 -5.66
C VAL A 186 14.23 3.88 -4.67
N ILE A 187 14.87 4.86 -4.05
CA ILE A 187 15.76 4.64 -2.91
C ILE A 187 15.01 5.03 -1.64
N GLN A 188 15.15 4.21 -0.59
CA GLN A 188 14.43 4.38 0.66
C GLN A 188 15.36 4.01 1.82
N SER A 189 15.43 4.83 2.87
CA SER A 189 16.26 4.54 4.04
C SER A 189 15.91 3.18 4.64
N PHE A 190 16.92 2.38 4.99
CA PHE A 190 16.70 1.07 5.60
C PHE A 190 16.36 1.25 7.08
N ILE A 191 15.33 0.55 7.55
CA ILE A 191 14.94 0.54 8.95
C ILE A 191 15.25 -0.84 9.51
N ASN A 192 16.04 -0.91 10.58
CA ASN A 192 16.22 -2.15 11.33
C ASN A 192 14.91 -2.55 12.02
N HIS A 193 14.51 -3.81 11.83
CA HIS A 193 13.19 -4.32 12.22
C HIS A 193 13.22 -5.79 12.65
N ASN A 194 14.38 -6.26 13.10
CA ASN A 194 14.59 -7.59 13.69
C ASN A 194 14.16 -8.75 12.77
N ALA A 195 14.34 -8.60 11.46
CA ALA A 195 14.04 -9.63 10.46
C ALA A 195 12.58 -10.12 10.42
N VAL A 196 11.61 -9.31 10.87
CA VAL A 196 10.17 -9.66 10.84
C VAL A 196 9.37 -8.67 9.99
N LEU A 197 8.68 -9.20 8.99
CA LEU A 197 7.71 -8.47 8.18
C LEU A 197 6.29 -8.86 8.60
N TYR A 198 5.43 -7.86 8.82
CA TYR A 198 4.01 -8.06 9.07
C TYR A 198 3.23 -7.73 7.80
N LYS A 199 2.76 -8.77 7.10
CA LYS A 199 1.87 -8.62 5.93
C LYS A 199 0.44 -8.46 6.42
N VAL A 200 -0.11 -7.26 6.28
CA VAL A 200 -1.52 -6.98 6.51
C VAL A 200 -2.27 -7.20 5.21
N PHE A 201 -3.06 -8.26 5.14
CA PHE A 201 -3.93 -8.56 4.01
C PHE A 201 -5.32 -7.98 4.27
N VAL A 202 -5.73 -7.01 3.45
CA VAL A 202 -7.00 -6.28 3.59
C VAL A 202 -8.00 -6.80 2.58
N VAL A 203 -9.21 -7.09 3.04
CA VAL A 203 -10.38 -7.47 2.24
C VAL A 203 -11.56 -6.63 2.70
N GLY A 204 -11.84 -5.54 1.99
CA GLY A 204 -12.87 -4.60 2.37
C GLY A 204 -12.59 -3.95 3.72
N GLU A 205 -13.52 -4.11 4.66
CA GLU A 205 -13.38 -3.60 6.04
C GLU A 205 -12.51 -4.48 6.94
N ALA A 206 -12.32 -5.76 6.57
CA ALA A 206 -11.58 -6.73 7.37
C ALA A 206 -10.10 -6.79 6.96
N TYR A 207 -9.25 -7.22 7.88
CA TYR A 207 -7.86 -7.53 7.59
C TYR A 207 -7.35 -8.73 8.39
N SER A 208 -6.25 -9.32 7.93
CA SER A 208 -5.52 -10.37 8.64
C SER A 208 -4.03 -10.06 8.59
N VAL A 209 -3.32 -10.31 9.69
CA VAL A 209 -1.88 -10.07 9.79
C VAL A 209 -1.15 -11.40 9.72
N VAL A 210 -0.20 -11.52 8.80
CA VAL A 210 0.65 -12.71 8.64
C VAL A 210 2.10 -12.29 8.79
N GLN A 211 2.81 -12.92 9.73
CA GLN A 211 4.25 -12.72 9.88
C GLN A 211 5.01 -13.43 8.75
N ARG A 212 6.08 -12.80 8.28
CA ARG A 212 7.00 -13.34 7.27
C ARG A 212 8.45 -13.08 7.67
N PRO A 213 9.39 -13.93 7.22
CA PRO A 213 10.80 -13.58 7.25
C PRO A 213 11.06 -12.26 6.53
N SER A 214 12.02 -11.50 7.03
CA SER A 214 12.44 -10.22 6.46
C SER A 214 13.94 -10.03 6.61
N ILE A 215 14.44 -8.94 6.04
CA ILE A 215 15.87 -8.63 6.03
C ILE A 215 16.34 -8.36 7.46
N ARG A 216 17.47 -8.97 7.83
CA ARG A 216 18.11 -8.79 9.13
C ARG A 216 18.60 -7.36 9.38
N ASN A 217 18.99 -7.11 10.61
CA ASN A 217 19.54 -5.82 11.02
C ASN A 217 20.94 -5.59 10.41
N PHE A 218 21.26 -4.32 10.16
CA PHE A 218 22.60 -3.87 9.78
C PHE A 218 23.05 -2.72 10.69
N PRO A 219 24.37 -2.51 10.86
CA PRO A 219 24.87 -1.32 11.55
C PRO A 219 24.33 -0.04 10.89
N SER A 220 24.01 0.96 11.71
CA SER A 220 23.58 2.27 11.21
C SER A 220 24.79 3.06 10.70
N GLY A 221 24.57 3.86 9.65
CA GLY A 221 25.60 4.68 9.02
C GLY A 221 26.40 3.94 7.94
N PRO A 222 27.37 4.63 7.31
CA PRO A 222 28.21 4.04 6.29
C PRO A 222 29.06 2.90 6.83
N THR A 223 29.22 1.83 6.05
CA THR A 223 30.10 0.71 6.40
C THR A 223 30.83 0.19 5.16
N ASP A 224 32.02 -0.39 5.32
CA ASP A 224 32.83 -1.01 4.24
C ASP A 224 32.23 -2.32 3.68
N ARG A 225 30.94 -2.57 3.96
CA ARG A 225 30.23 -3.75 3.52
C ARG A 225 29.82 -3.57 2.06
N ARG A 226 30.13 -4.56 1.22
CA ARG A 226 29.68 -4.56 -0.18
C ARG A 226 28.16 -4.57 -0.33
N VAL A 227 27.70 -4.00 -1.43
CA VAL A 227 26.30 -4.06 -1.89
C VAL A 227 25.72 -5.47 -1.76
N ILE A 228 24.49 -5.53 -1.25
CA ILE A 228 23.70 -6.77 -1.23
C ILE A 228 22.61 -6.65 -2.29
N SER A 229 22.75 -7.40 -3.37
CA SER A 229 21.71 -7.56 -4.40
C SER A 229 20.89 -8.80 -4.12
N PHE A 230 19.56 -8.69 -4.20
CA PHE A 230 18.66 -9.80 -3.91
C PHE A 230 17.31 -9.65 -4.62
N ASN A 231 16.64 -10.79 -4.82
CA ASN A 231 15.24 -10.82 -5.24
C ASN A 231 14.32 -10.94 -4.03
N SER A 232 13.39 -9.98 -3.86
CA SER A 232 12.45 -9.94 -2.73
C SER A 232 11.58 -11.20 -2.57
N HIS A 233 11.36 -11.96 -3.64
CA HIS A 233 10.67 -13.25 -3.55
C HIS A 233 11.44 -14.33 -2.78
N HIS A 234 12.76 -14.21 -2.63
CA HIS A 234 13.56 -15.15 -1.85
C HIS A 234 13.70 -14.73 -0.38
N VAL A 235 13.20 -13.54 -0.01
CA VAL A 235 13.35 -12.96 1.33
C VAL A 235 12.08 -13.09 2.17
N SER A 236 10.89 -12.79 1.60
CA SER A 236 9.66 -12.64 2.41
C SER A 236 8.50 -13.57 2.02
N LYS A 237 8.81 -14.77 1.52
CA LYS A 237 7.85 -15.88 1.39
C LYS A 237 7.85 -16.74 2.67
N PRO A 238 6.83 -17.58 2.92
CA PRO A 238 6.73 -18.35 4.16
C PRO A 238 7.97 -19.23 4.41
N GLU A 239 8.48 -19.86 3.35
CA GLU A 239 9.62 -20.78 3.40
C GLU A 239 10.99 -20.09 3.14
N SER A 240 11.03 -18.75 3.14
CA SER A 240 12.26 -18.01 2.84
C SER A 240 13.26 -18.12 4.00
N SER A 241 14.36 -18.83 3.76
CA SER A 241 15.47 -18.95 4.70
C SER A 241 16.80 -18.70 3.98
N SER A 242 17.54 -17.67 4.40
CA SER A 242 18.84 -17.30 3.86
C SER A 242 19.64 -16.51 4.90
N ASP A 243 20.93 -16.27 4.65
CA ASP A 243 21.77 -15.41 5.50
C ASP A 243 21.20 -13.98 5.65
N LEU A 244 20.39 -13.51 4.69
CA LEU A 244 19.74 -12.21 4.74
C LEU A 244 18.51 -12.18 5.66
N THR A 245 17.89 -13.33 5.91
CA THR A 245 16.74 -13.47 6.80
C THR A 245 17.10 -14.11 8.14
N TRP A 246 18.39 -14.43 8.33
CA TRP A 246 18.92 -15.00 9.56
C TRP A 246 18.69 -14.08 10.75
N ARG A 247 18.34 -14.68 11.88
CA ARG A 247 18.09 -14.00 13.16
C ARG A 247 19.17 -14.41 14.15
N ASP A 248 19.86 -13.43 14.72
CA ASP A 248 20.72 -13.70 15.86
C ASP A 248 19.85 -13.94 17.10
N SER A 249 20.05 -15.11 17.73
CA SER A 249 19.23 -15.65 18.82
C SER A 249 19.18 -14.79 20.09
N MET A 250 19.97 -13.71 20.14
CA MET A 250 20.19 -12.89 21.33
C MET A 250 19.57 -11.48 21.25
N GLU A 251 19.03 -11.06 20.10
CA GLU A 251 18.43 -9.72 19.93
C GLU A 251 16.89 -9.73 20.06
N CYS A 252 16.44 -9.29 21.25
CA CYS A 252 15.28 -8.44 21.53
C CYS A 252 13.84 -8.97 21.37
N GLN A 253 13.04 -8.60 22.39
CA GLN A 253 11.58 -8.63 22.40
C GLN A 253 11.03 -7.98 21.12
N TYR A 254 10.45 -8.78 20.22
CA TYR A 254 9.73 -8.22 19.08
C TYR A 254 8.40 -7.63 19.57
N ARG A 255 8.10 -6.42 19.11
CA ARG A 255 6.78 -5.82 19.31
C ARG A 255 5.88 -6.25 18.18
N GLU A 256 4.72 -6.77 18.51
CA GLU A 256 3.65 -6.97 17.55
C GLU A 256 3.10 -5.61 17.09
N PRO A 257 2.67 -5.48 15.84
CA PRO A 257 2.04 -4.26 15.36
C PRO A 257 0.73 -4.02 16.10
N SER A 258 0.45 -2.76 16.40
CA SER A 258 -0.80 -2.33 17.00
C SER A 258 -1.96 -2.49 16.01
N ASN A 259 -2.97 -3.27 16.40
CA ASN A 259 -4.20 -3.44 15.61
C ASN A 259 -4.93 -2.11 15.37
N ASP A 260 -4.90 -1.18 16.33
CA ASP A 260 -5.47 0.17 16.15
C ASP A 260 -4.73 0.94 15.04
N VAL A 261 -3.40 0.89 15.02
CA VAL A 261 -2.59 1.54 13.98
C VAL A 261 -2.87 0.91 12.61
N ILE A 262 -2.88 -0.42 12.52
CA ILE A 262 -3.19 -1.13 11.27
C ILE A 262 -4.58 -0.77 10.75
N GLN A 263 -5.59 -0.76 11.63
CA GLN A 263 -6.95 -0.43 11.25
C GLN A 263 -7.06 1.01 10.73
N LYS A 264 -6.38 1.97 11.37
CA LYS A 264 -6.34 3.36 10.90
C LYS A 264 -5.65 3.47 9.53
N ILE A 265 -4.48 2.84 9.35
CA ILE A 265 -3.75 2.85 8.07
C ILE A 265 -4.62 2.25 6.96
N SER A 266 -5.17 1.05 7.19
CA SER A 266 -6.05 0.36 6.24
C SER A 266 -7.23 1.24 5.83
N ARG A 267 -7.96 1.80 6.80
CA ARG A 267 -9.09 2.70 6.54
C ARG A 267 -8.68 3.92 5.72
N ARG A 268 -7.55 4.57 6.05
CA ARG A 268 -7.08 5.76 5.32
C ARG A 268 -6.68 5.43 3.89
N LEU A 269 -5.98 4.31 3.65
CA LEU A 269 -5.64 3.86 2.29
C LEU A 269 -6.88 3.54 1.46
N ARG A 270 -7.87 2.86 2.06
CA ARG A 270 -9.16 2.58 1.38
C ARG A 270 -9.89 3.86 1.02
N GLN A 271 -9.97 4.83 1.93
CA GLN A 271 -10.60 6.12 1.66
C GLN A 271 -9.86 6.94 0.59
N ALA A 272 -8.53 6.93 0.60
CA ALA A 272 -7.72 7.71 -0.33
C ALA A 272 -7.72 7.13 -1.75
N LEU A 273 -7.74 5.81 -1.89
CA LEU A 273 -7.63 5.13 -3.17
C LEU A 273 -8.95 4.55 -3.69
N GLY A 274 -9.96 4.34 -2.84
CA GLY A 274 -11.14 3.55 -3.19
C GLY A 274 -10.83 2.06 -3.41
N ILE A 275 -9.71 1.57 -2.88
CA ILE A 275 -9.26 0.19 -3.01
C ILE A 275 -9.85 -0.67 -1.88
N SER A 276 -10.00 -1.98 -2.10
CA SER A 276 -10.54 -2.90 -1.10
C SER A 276 -9.80 -4.22 -0.98
N LEU A 277 -9.11 -4.67 -2.03
CA LEU A 277 -8.35 -5.91 -2.09
C LEU A 277 -6.87 -5.59 -2.22
N PHE A 278 -6.17 -5.44 -1.10
CA PHE A 278 -4.76 -5.05 -1.11
C PHE A 278 -3.98 -5.59 0.09
N GLY A 279 -2.66 -5.59 -0.02
CA GLY A 279 -1.73 -5.93 1.05
C GLY A 279 -0.90 -4.73 1.45
N ILE A 280 -0.60 -4.62 2.74
CA ILE A 280 0.30 -3.62 3.31
C ILE A 280 1.45 -4.38 3.97
N ASP A 281 2.68 -4.06 3.59
CA ASP A 281 3.88 -4.62 4.21
C ASP A 281 4.36 -3.64 5.28
N ILE A 282 4.24 -4.06 6.54
CA ILE A 282 4.61 -3.25 7.72
C ILE A 282 5.82 -3.89 8.41
N ILE A 283 6.81 -3.05 8.73
CA ILE A 283 7.90 -3.40 9.63
C ILE A 283 7.83 -2.53 10.88
N ILE A 284 8.34 -3.03 12.00
CA ILE A 284 8.40 -2.28 13.25
C ILE A 284 9.83 -1.81 13.44
N ASN A 285 10.02 -0.49 13.46
CA ASN A 285 11.32 0.12 13.73
C ASN A 285 11.79 -0.32 15.12
N ASN A 286 12.95 -0.99 15.21
CA ASN A 286 13.42 -1.54 16.48
C ASN A 286 14.00 -0.48 17.44
N GLN A 287 14.29 0.73 16.96
CA GLN A 287 14.74 1.85 17.79
C GLN A 287 13.56 2.62 18.37
N THR A 288 12.53 2.90 17.56
CA THR A 288 11.41 3.77 17.96
C THR A 288 10.12 3.01 18.30
N GLY A 289 9.97 1.77 17.83
CA GLY A 289 8.73 1.00 17.91
C GLY A 289 7.63 1.45 16.94
N GLN A 290 7.94 2.37 16.02
CA GLN A 290 6.99 2.88 15.03
C GLN A 290 6.72 1.88 13.90
N HIS A 291 5.54 1.98 13.30
CA HIS A 291 5.08 1.18 12.17
C HIS A 291 5.50 1.87 10.89
N ALA A 292 6.41 1.24 10.15
CA ALA A 292 6.78 1.72 8.83
C ALA A 292 6.09 0.90 7.76
N VAL A 293 5.28 1.56 6.93
CA VAL A 293 4.72 0.96 5.71
C VAL A 293 5.78 1.03 4.62
N ILE A 294 6.24 -0.12 4.15
CA ILE A 294 7.37 -0.20 3.19
C ILE A 294 6.96 -0.66 1.79
N ASP A 295 5.77 -1.23 1.64
CA ASP A 295 5.19 -1.64 0.36
C ASP A 295 3.66 -1.76 0.45
N ILE A 296 2.96 -1.51 -0.67
CA ILE A 296 1.51 -1.69 -0.79
C ILE A 296 1.24 -2.42 -2.10
N ASN A 297 0.48 -3.52 -2.03
CA ASN A 297 0.29 -4.44 -3.15
C ASN A 297 -1.19 -4.58 -3.53
N ALA A 298 -1.52 -4.37 -4.81
CA ALA A 298 -2.86 -4.65 -5.32
C ALA A 298 -3.13 -6.16 -5.42
N PHE A 299 -4.28 -6.56 -4.88
CA PHE A 299 -4.82 -7.92 -4.85
C PHE A 299 -3.73 -9.01 -4.68
N PRO A 300 -3.08 -9.11 -3.49
CA PRO A 300 -1.95 -9.98 -3.26
C PRO A 300 -2.35 -11.47 -3.21
N GLY A 301 -1.47 -12.33 -2.70
CA GLY A 301 -1.67 -13.78 -2.67
C GLY A 301 -2.50 -14.31 -1.50
N TYR A 302 -2.73 -13.52 -0.44
CA TYR A 302 -3.47 -13.92 0.78
C TYR A 302 -3.03 -15.24 1.43
N GLU A 303 -1.79 -15.65 1.18
CA GLU A 303 -1.22 -16.87 1.72
C GLU A 303 -1.00 -16.74 3.23
N GLY A 304 -1.58 -17.67 3.99
CA GLY A 304 -1.69 -17.59 5.45
C GLY A 304 -3.00 -16.99 5.97
N VAL A 305 -3.96 -16.70 5.08
CA VAL A 305 -5.30 -16.20 5.46
C VAL A 305 -6.36 -17.25 5.11
N PRO A 306 -6.70 -18.17 6.03
CA PRO A 306 -7.66 -19.25 5.75
C PRO A 306 -9.06 -18.72 5.41
N GLU A 307 -9.49 -17.65 6.07
CA GLU A 307 -10.82 -17.02 5.91
C GLU A 307 -10.91 -16.07 4.70
N PHE A 308 -9.95 -16.13 3.77
CA PHE A 308 -9.89 -15.18 2.64
C PHE A 308 -11.18 -15.19 1.81
N PHE A 309 -11.72 -16.37 1.50
CA PHE A 309 -12.93 -16.48 0.67
C PHE A 309 -14.20 -16.04 1.40
N ASP A 310 -14.32 -16.32 2.69
CA ASP A 310 -15.44 -15.83 3.49
C ASP A 310 -15.40 -14.31 3.61
N GLY A 311 -14.21 -13.74 3.85
CA GLY A 311 -13.99 -12.29 3.83
C GLY A 311 -14.33 -11.66 2.48
N LEU A 312 -13.92 -12.27 1.37
CA LEU A 312 -14.21 -11.77 0.03
C LEU A 312 -15.70 -11.83 -0.30
N LEU A 313 -16.38 -12.93 0.06
CA LEU A 313 -17.83 -13.09 -0.12
C LEU A 313 -18.61 -12.06 0.72
N SER A 314 -18.20 -11.84 1.97
CA SER A 314 -18.78 -10.82 2.85
C SER A 314 -18.60 -9.42 2.25
N HIS A 315 -17.41 -9.11 1.72
CA HIS A 315 -17.14 -7.82 1.09
C HIS A 315 -18.00 -7.60 -0.16
N ILE A 316 -18.07 -8.56 -1.08
CA ILE A 316 -18.94 -8.48 -2.26
C ILE A 316 -20.40 -8.29 -1.85
N THR A 317 -20.86 -9.04 -0.85
CA THR A 317 -22.23 -8.92 -0.33
C THR A 317 -22.50 -7.51 0.22
N SER A 318 -21.54 -6.95 0.96
CA SER A 318 -21.64 -5.57 1.49
C SER A 318 -21.68 -4.53 0.38
N VAL A 319 -20.85 -4.68 -0.65
CA VAL A 319 -20.82 -3.78 -1.81
C VAL A 319 -22.14 -3.83 -2.57
N LEU A 320 -22.67 -5.03 -2.84
CA LEU A 320 -23.95 -5.24 -3.50
C LEU A 320 -25.12 -4.66 -2.70
N GLN A 321 -25.09 -4.75 -1.37
CA GLN A 321 -26.11 -4.14 -0.50
C GLN A 321 -26.02 -2.62 -0.50
N GLY A 322 -24.81 -2.06 -0.44
CA GLY A 322 -24.56 -0.61 -0.47
C GLY A 322 -25.15 0.07 -1.70
N GLN A 323 -25.12 -0.59 -2.86
CA GLN A 323 -25.73 -0.08 -4.10
C GLN A 323 -27.27 0.04 -4.01
N VAL A 324 -27.94 -0.89 -3.31
CA VAL A 324 -29.40 -0.90 -3.19
C VAL A 324 -29.89 0.20 -2.25
N SER A 325 -29.18 0.43 -1.13
CA SER A 325 -29.50 1.50 -0.18
C SER A 325 -29.27 2.91 -0.76
N ASN A 326 -28.36 3.07 -1.72
CA ASN A 326 -28.08 4.34 -2.40
C ASN A 326 -28.86 4.52 -3.72
N GLY A 327 -30.02 3.88 -3.87
CA GLY A 327 -30.93 4.01 -5.01
C GLY A 327 -31.48 5.42 -5.31
N ALA A 328 -30.94 6.47 -4.68
CA ALA A 328 -30.97 7.84 -5.15
C ALA A 328 -29.52 8.30 -5.38
N ALA A 329 -29.15 8.42 -6.66
CA ALA A 329 -27.85 8.83 -7.20
C ALA A 329 -26.85 9.44 -6.19
N CYS A 330 -25.92 8.61 -5.70
CA CYS A 330 -24.69 9.07 -5.09
C CYS A 330 -23.52 8.49 -5.90
N GLY A 331 -23.00 9.29 -6.83
CA GLY A 331 -21.71 9.00 -7.45
C GLY A 331 -20.64 8.91 -6.37
N HIS A 332 -19.79 7.89 -6.47
CA HIS A 332 -18.49 7.92 -5.81
C HIS A 332 -17.79 9.26 -6.11
N PRO A 333 -16.99 9.82 -5.18
CA PRO A 333 -16.38 11.12 -5.38
C PRO A 333 -15.52 11.08 -6.64
N ARG A 334 -15.96 11.84 -7.65
CA ARG A 334 -15.28 12.04 -8.91
C ARG A 334 -13.87 12.56 -8.63
N VAL A 335 -12.86 11.82 -9.08
CA VAL A 335 -11.50 12.35 -9.28
C VAL A 335 -11.21 12.29 -10.76
N ASN A 336 -11.53 13.37 -11.48
CA ASN A 336 -10.83 13.85 -12.67
C ASN A 336 -11.45 15.17 -13.15
N GLY A 337 -10.64 16.24 -13.22
CA GLY A 337 -11.01 17.51 -13.83
C GLY A 337 -10.56 18.74 -13.02
N ILE A 338 -9.71 19.56 -13.65
CA ILE A 338 -9.07 20.76 -13.12
C ILE A 338 -10.09 21.86 -12.72
N ALA A 339 -9.73 22.56 -11.63
CA ALA A 339 -10.16 23.90 -11.18
C ALA A 339 -11.29 24.03 -10.13
N GLN A 340 -10.96 24.87 -9.14
CA GLN A 340 -11.78 25.61 -8.17
C GLN A 340 -12.10 24.94 -6.83
N SER A 341 -11.27 25.29 -5.86
CA SER A 341 -11.46 25.14 -4.41
C SER A 341 -12.74 25.83 -3.91
N PRO A 342 -13.59 25.15 -3.12
CA PRO A 342 -14.58 25.83 -2.29
C PRO A 342 -13.95 26.23 -0.96
N SER A 343 -13.98 27.53 -0.69
CA SER A 343 -13.65 28.16 0.58
C SER A 343 -14.59 27.69 1.70
N VAL A 344 -14.05 27.08 2.76
CA VAL A 344 -14.69 27.04 4.07
C VAL A 344 -13.89 27.95 4.99
N ALA A 345 -14.59 28.95 5.51
CA ALA A 345 -14.06 29.99 6.36
C ALA A 345 -13.44 29.42 7.64
N CYS A 346 -12.15 29.67 7.85
CA CYS A 346 -11.57 29.80 9.17
C CYS A 346 -10.86 31.15 9.20
N GLY A 347 -11.38 32.06 10.02
CA GLY A 347 -10.90 33.42 10.11
C GLY A 347 -9.52 33.47 10.75
N MET A 348 -8.60 34.18 10.10
CA MET A 348 -7.78 35.23 10.70
C MET A 348 -7.08 35.99 9.58
N HIS A 349 -7.17 37.32 9.64
CA HIS A 349 -6.58 38.27 8.70
C HIS A 349 -5.06 38.17 8.62
N CYS A 350 -4.51 38.26 7.40
CA CYS A 350 -3.31 39.07 7.14
C CYS A 350 -3.15 39.39 5.64
N GLY A 351 -3.16 40.69 5.32
CA GLY A 351 -2.28 41.34 4.33
C GLY A 351 -2.33 40.93 2.86
N MET A 352 -3.04 41.73 2.07
CA MET A 352 -2.84 41.92 0.63
C MET A 352 -1.40 42.34 0.27
N LEU A 353 -0.86 41.79 -0.83
CA LEU A 353 0.02 42.34 -1.88
C LEU A 353 0.58 41.12 -2.66
N GLY A 354 0.31 40.91 -3.95
CA GLY A 354 0.67 41.77 -5.07
C GLY A 354 1.78 41.04 -5.84
N SER A 355 1.44 40.47 -7.00
CA SER A 355 2.39 39.78 -7.88
C SER A 355 3.29 40.80 -8.57
N GLU A 356 4.61 40.63 -8.55
CA GLU A 356 5.48 41.06 -9.66
C GLU A 356 6.86 40.40 -9.61
N SER A 357 7.43 40.29 -10.81
CA SER A 357 8.62 39.54 -11.19
C SER A 357 9.91 40.37 -11.22
N SER A 358 11.03 39.71 -10.91
CA SER A 358 12.38 39.91 -11.48
C SER A 358 13.39 40.93 -10.88
N TRP A 359 14.63 40.43 -10.76
CA TRP A 359 15.98 41.07 -10.72
C TRP A 359 16.67 41.44 -9.38
N LEU A 360 17.86 40.81 -9.22
CA LEU A 360 19.20 41.28 -8.79
C LEU A 360 19.51 41.84 -7.37
N MET A 361 20.47 41.13 -6.75
CA MET A 361 21.70 41.56 -6.02
C MET A 361 21.63 42.33 -4.69
N ASP A 362 22.32 41.72 -3.71
CA ASP A 362 23.09 42.20 -2.56
C ASP A 362 22.54 43.27 -1.60
N SER A 363 22.43 42.90 -0.32
CA SER A 363 23.26 43.52 0.73
C SER A 363 23.13 42.82 2.09
N GLU A 364 24.22 42.93 2.83
CA GLU A 364 24.57 42.36 4.12
C GLU A 364 23.62 42.68 5.30
N GLY A 365 23.70 41.86 6.35
CA GLY A 365 23.77 42.41 7.71
C GLY A 365 22.89 41.81 8.81
N ILE A 366 23.56 41.06 9.68
CA ILE A 366 23.42 41.06 11.15
C ILE A 366 22.56 39.98 11.83
N LYS A 367 23.30 39.23 12.64
CA LYS A 367 22.99 38.17 13.60
C LYS A 367 22.09 38.63 14.75
N LYS A 368 21.31 37.68 15.32
CA LYS A 368 21.28 37.32 16.76
C LYS A 368 20.28 36.18 17.04
N GLY A 369 20.76 35.05 17.57
CA GLY A 369 20.01 34.21 18.53
C GLY A 369 20.46 34.53 19.96
N PRO A 370 20.25 33.66 20.97
CA PRO A 370 19.41 32.45 21.02
C PRO A 370 18.55 32.28 22.32
N HIS A 371 17.76 31.20 22.31
CA HIS A 371 17.16 30.37 23.37
C HIS A 371 17.47 30.59 24.87
N GLN A 372 16.48 30.27 25.74
CA GLN A 372 16.66 29.48 26.99
C GLN A 372 15.35 28.97 27.65
N GLY A 373 15.44 27.78 28.29
CA GLY A 373 14.50 27.14 29.25
C GLY A 373 14.01 25.75 28.78
N LEU A 374 14.49 24.55 29.18
CA LEU A 374 14.72 23.90 30.50
C LEU A 374 13.50 24.03 31.44
N SER A 375 12.93 23.01 32.12
CA SER A 375 13.19 21.56 32.27
C SER A 375 12.03 20.86 33.06
N CYS A 376 12.13 19.52 33.23
CA CYS A 376 11.50 18.61 34.22
C CYS A 376 10.06 18.15 33.95
N GLY A 377 9.68 16.88 34.10
CA GLY A 377 10.27 15.77 34.87
C GLY A 377 9.16 15.16 35.73
N GLY A 378 8.78 13.90 35.50
CA GLY A 378 7.65 13.28 36.22
C GLY A 378 7.42 11.83 35.85
N THR A 379 8.12 10.93 36.55
CA THR A 379 8.04 9.48 36.51
C THR A 379 6.79 8.96 37.22
N CYS A 380 6.05 8.02 36.63
CA CYS A 380 5.18 7.10 37.36
C CYS A 380 5.13 5.74 36.65
N MET A 381 5.42 4.68 37.41
CA MET A 381 5.43 3.29 36.98
C MET A 381 4.20 2.52 37.52
N ALA A 382 3.91 1.43 36.81
CA ALA A 382 3.19 0.19 37.18
C ALA A 382 1.73 0.04 36.71
N PRO A 383 1.17 -1.20 36.57
CA PRO A 383 1.78 -2.52 36.35
C PRO A 383 1.16 -3.32 35.17
N ASN A 384 1.80 -4.45 34.86
CA ASN A 384 1.43 -5.48 33.87
C ASN A 384 0.02 -6.07 34.07
N PHE A 385 -0.72 -6.20 32.96
CA PHE A 385 -1.83 -7.15 32.83
C PHE A 385 -1.71 -7.90 31.49
N HIS A 386 -1.60 -9.23 31.57
CA HIS A 386 -1.76 -10.13 30.43
C HIS A 386 -3.25 -10.21 30.06
N HIS A 387 -3.59 -9.95 28.80
CA HIS A 387 -4.90 -10.30 28.25
C HIS A 387 -4.76 -10.91 26.85
N HIS A 388 -5.06 -12.21 26.75
CA HIS A 388 -5.50 -12.82 25.51
C HIS A 388 -6.95 -12.39 25.26
N SER A 389 -7.26 -11.82 24.09
CA SER A 389 -8.65 -11.55 23.71
C SER A 389 -8.90 -11.76 22.22
N ARG A 390 -9.77 -12.75 21.98
CA ARG A 390 -10.45 -13.13 20.74
C ARG A 390 -11.75 -12.30 20.65
N SER A 391 -12.10 -11.78 19.47
CA SER A 391 -13.39 -11.08 19.26
C SER A 391 -14.27 -11.91 18.32
N SER A 392 -15.31 -12.54 18.87
CA SER A 392 -16.42 -13.11 18.11
C SER A 392 -17.73 -12.91 18.89
N LEU A 393 -18.68 -12.22 18.26
CA LEU A 393 -20.06 -12.08 18.71
C LEU A 393 -20.76 -13.43 18.65
N ALA A 394 -21.32 -13.89 19.76
CA ALA A 394 -22.26 -15.01 19.80
C ALA A 394 -23.60 -14.52 20.39
N ALA A 395 -24.67 -14.75 19.64
CA ALA A 395 -26.04 -14.53 20.05
C ALA A 395 -26.52 -15.71 20.90
N GLU A 396 -27.03 -15.43 22.10
CA GLU A 396 -27.73 -16.42 22.92
C GLU A 396 -29.20 -16.49 22.51
N THR A 397 -29.65 -17.68 22.10
CA THR A 397 -31.06 -18.07 22.11
C THR A 397 -31.30 -18.98 23.32
N SER A 398 -32.16 -18.52 24.24
CA SER A 398 -32.62 -19.29 25.41
C SER A 398 -33.57 -20.41 25.00
N SER A 399 -33.46 -21.56 25.65
CA SER A 399 -34.53 -22.56 25.72
C SER A 399 -34.63 -23.08 27.15
N GLN A 400 -35.74 -22.74 27.80
CA GLN A 400 -36.48 -23.59 28.74
C GLN A 400 -37.96 -23.36 28.49
#